data_AF-A0A6G7ZBN3-F1
#
_entry.id   AF-A0A6G7ZBN3-F1
#
_cell.length_a   1.000
_cell.length_b   1.000
_cell.length_c   1.000
_cell.angle_alpha   90.00
_cell.angle_beta   90.00
_cell.angle_gamma   90.00
#
_symmetry.space_group_name_H-M   'P 1'
#
loop_
_entity.id
_entity.type
_entity.pdbx_description
1 polymer ?
#
loop_
_entity_poly.entity_id
_entity_poly.type
_entity_poly.pdbx_seq_one_letter_code
_entity_poly.pdbx_strand_id
1 'polypeptide(L)'
;MWLKIDEDYLQYMKTHGDNRIPNQDYGSGKYKPFFKLFSIGSVHYITQINHAQPRHRNMNEMDDFFKLKQGNEIVGVVNLNYMFPVLDKHLITMNEHDIRTVLSINKTDVQVNNYMERLKAEELEIKSKSIGLHAEILYERQKGNRLDAKLFNRCLDYGDLETKTLQYELDQQFTKKQTFVIATQGLFFVDVDDERYTVTYGDMESIPLLKEVHENGLELAKDIEITQTNTKSM
;
A
#
# COMPACT_ATOMS: atom_id res chain seq x y z
N MET A 1 11.21 -3.47 11.63
CA MET A 1 10.16 -3.88 10.65
C MET A 1 10.24 -2.91 9.47
N TRP A 2 11.35 -2.96 8.73
CA TRP A 2 11.60 -2.04 7.62
C TRP A 2 11.30 -2.73 6.32
N LEU A 3 10.77 -1.98 5.37
CA LEU A 3 10.24 -2.51 4.12
C LEU A 3 10.86 -1.78 2.93
N LYS A 4 10.95 -2.50 1.82
CA LYS A 4 10.88 -1.97 0.47
C LYS A 4 9.58 -2.45 -0.17
N ILE A 5 9.21 -1.81 -1.26
CA ILE A 5 8.02 -2.15 -2.04
C ILE A 5 8.52 -2.61 -3.40
N ASP A 6 7.83 -3.56 -4.01
CA ASP A 6 8.02 -3.86 -5.43
C ASP A 6 7.96 -2.57 -6.28
N GLU A 7 8.93 -2.41 -7.19
CA GLU A 7 9.11 -1.16 -7.94
C GLU A 7 7.99 -0.95 -8.96
N ASP A 8 7.55 -2.02 -9.62
CA ASP A 8 6.47 -1.96 -10.61
C ASP A 8 5.13 -1.62 -9.94
N TYR A 9 4.84 -2.25 -8.79
CA TYR A 9 3.67 -1.92 -7.98
C TYR A 9 3.71 -0.45 -7.51
N LEU A 10 4.84 0.01 -6.94
CA LEU A 10 4.94 1.38 -6.44
C LEU A 10 4.78 2.39 -7.58
N GLN A 11 5.39 2.14 -8.73
CA GLN A 11 5.26 2.99 -9.91
C GLN A 11 3.82 3.02 -10.43
N TYR A 12 3.13 1.87 -10.45
CA TYR A 12 1.72 1.80 -10.81
C TYR A 12 0.87 2.66 -9.87
N MET A 13 1.01 2.48 -8.55
CA MET A 13 0.22 3.23 -7.56
C MET A 13 0.41 4.74 -7.67
N LYS A 14 1.64 5.19 -7.94
CA LYS A 14 1.94 6.61 -8.20
C LYS A 14 1.31 7.13 -9.49
N THR A 15 1.27 6.31 -10.53
CA THR A 15 0.82 6.71 -11.87
C THR A 15 -0.70 6.70 -11.98
N HIS A 16 -1.34 5.70 -11.37
CA HIS A 16 -2.76 5.41 -11.54
C HIS A 16 -3.61 5.74 -10.31
N GLY A 17 -3.00 5.87 -9.13
CA GLY A 17 -3.66 6.29 -7.90
C GLY A 17 -3.37 7.76 -7.58
N ASP A 18 -2.21 8.04 -7.01
CA ASP A 18 -1.84 9.41 -6.64
C ASP A 18 -0.31 9.64 -6.67
N ASN A 19 0.13 10.67 -7.40
CA ASN A 19 1.55 10.98 -7.58
C ASN A 19 2.26 11.45 -6.29
N ARG A 20 1.50 11.83 -5.26
CA ARG A 20 1.99 12.21 -3.93
C ARG A 20 2.48 11.01 -3.12
N ILE A 21 2.15 9.78 -3.55
CA ILE A 21 2.68 8.55 -2.93
C ILE A 21 4.21 8.62 -2.88
N PRO A 22 4.83 8.32 -1.73
CA PRO A 22 6.25 8.57 -1.56
C PRO A 22 7.14 7.70 -2.45
N ASN A 23 8.24 8.27 -2.95
CA ASN A 23 9.26 7.52 -3.66
C ASN A 23 10.06 6.65 -2.70
N GLN A 24 10.52 5.49 -3.18
CA GLN A 24 11.49 4.66 -2.46
C GLN A 24 12.93 4.84 -2.95
N ASP A 25 13.13 5.05 -4.26
CA ASP A 25 14.45 5.28 -4.84
C ASP A 25 14.85 6.76 -4.78
N TYR A 26 16.05 7.02 -4.28
CA TYR A 26 16.69 8.34 -4.24
C TYR A 26 18.13 8.30 -4.76
N GLY A 27 18.48 7.23 -5.49
CA GLY A 27 19.80 6.94 -6.00
C GLY A 27 20.61 6.00 -5.11
N SER A 28 21.71 5.55 -5.68
CA SER A 28 22.64 4.59 -5.07
C SER A 28 23.08 5.00 -3.66
N GLY A 29 23.16 4.02 -2.75
CA GLY A 29 23.61 4.24 -1.37
C GLY A 29 22.61 4.97 -0.47
N LYS A 30 21.36 5.12 -0.92
CA LYS A 30 20.28 5.69 -0.10
C LYS A 30 19.21 4.64 0.17
N TYR A 31 18.79 4.58 1.43
CA TYR A 31 17.67 3.77 1.87
C TYR A 31 16.60 4.68 2.47
N LYS A 32 15.36 4.46 2.05
CA LYS A 32 14.18 5.14 2.57
C LYS A 32 13.33 4.12 3.32
N PRO A 33 13.22 4.21 4.65
CA PRO A 33 12.55 3.19 5.43
C PRO A 33 11.02 3.34 5.30
N PHE A 34 10.40 2.38 4.61
CA PHE A 34 8.97 2.12 4.73
C PHE A 34 8.70 1.21 5.92
N PHE A 35 7.51 1.31 6.50
CA PHE A 35 7.05 0.44 7.57
C PHE A 35 5.53 0.27 7.53
N LYS A 36 5.07 -0.88 8.06
CA LYS A 36 3.65 -1.23 8.21
C LYS A 36 3.02 -0.42 9.34
N LEU A 37 1.85 0.15 9.10
CA LEU A 37 1.06 0.91 10.07
C LEU A 37 -0.02 0.04 10.73
N PHE A 38 -0.86 -0.58 9.90
CA PHE A 38 -1.91 -1.51 10.29
C PHE A 38 -2.27 -2.42 9.09
N SER A 39 -3.17 -3.37 9.30
CA SER A 39 -3.58 -4.36 8.29
C SER A 39 -5.10 -4.53 8.27
N ILE A 40 -5.66 -4.75 7.08
CA ILE A 40 -7.05 -5.19 6.87
C ILE A 40 -6.98 -6.43 5.97
N GLY A 41 -7.21 -7.61 6.53
CA GLY A 41 -6.91 -8.86 5.82
C GLY A 41 -5.44 -8.92 5.39
N SER A 42 -5.20 -9.15 4.11
CA SER A 42 -3.87 -9.17 3.48
C SER A 42 -3.40 -7.80 2.96
N VAL A 43 -4.21 -6.76 3.12
CA VAL A 43 -3.84 -5.39 2.74
C VAL A 43 -3.16 -4.72 3.91
N HIS A 44 -1.95 -4.22 3.66
CA HIS A 44 -1.16 -3.49 4.64
C HIS A 44 -1.09 -2.02 4.26
N TYR A 45 -1.52 -1.17 5.18
CA TYR A 45 -1.28 0.26 5.07
C TYR A 45 0.15 0.55 5.50
N ILE A 46 0.90 1.21 4.62
CA ILE A 46 2.29 1.55 4.87
C ILE A 46 2.53 3.05 4.74
N THR A 47 3.61 3.52 5.33
CA THR A 47 4.16 4.86 5.10
C THR A 47 5.68 4.83 5.18
N GLN A 48 6.32 5.97 4.99
CA GLN A 48 7.76 6.14 5.12
C GLN A 48 8.14 7.16 6.19
N ILE A 49 9.39 7.05 6.65
CA ILE A 49 10.00 8.12 7.45
C ILE A 49 10.62 9.17 6.52
N ASN A 50 10.31 10.43 6.79
CA ASN A 50 10.91 11.57 6.14
C ASN A 50 11.99 12.21 7.00
N HIS A 51 13.07 12.66 6.35
CA HIS A 51 14.10 13.41 7.05
C HIS A 51 13.51 14.69 7.63
N ALA A 52 13.98 15.06 8.82
CA ALA A 52 13.67 16.34 9.41
C ALA A 52 14.14 17.48 8.48
N GLN A 53 13.30 18.49 8.32
CA GLN A 53 13.56 19.69 7.54
C GLN A 53 13.39 20.92 8.44
N PRO A 54 14.03 22.07 8.15
CA PRO A 54 13.93 23.26 8.97
C PRO A 54 12.49 23.66 9.32
N ARG A 55 11.57 23.54 8.34
CA ARG A 55 10.13 23.82 8.53
C ARG A 55 9.46 22.96 9.61
N HIS A 56 9.94 21.74 9.86
CA HIS A 56 9.34 20.83 10.84
C HIS A 56 9.58 21.30 12.28
N ARG A 57 10.50 22.22 12.53
CA ARG A 57 10.69 22.82 13.86
C ARG A 57 9.44 23.58 14.30
N ASN A 58 8.84 24.32 13.35
CA ASN A 58 7.70 25.20 13.60
C ASN A 58 6.33 24.55 13.29
N MET A 59 6.32 23.44 12.56
CA MET A 59 5.09 22.72 12.23
C MET A 59 4.56 21.97 13.45
N ASN A 60 3.30 22.13 13.83
CA ASN A 60 2.71 21.36 14.93
C ASN A 60 2.40 19.93 14.49
N GLU A 61 2.49 18.99 15.44
CA GLU A 61 1.93 17.64 15.24
C GLU A 61 0.41 17.73 15.12
N MET A 62 -0.15 16.91 14.24
CA MET A 62 -1.58 16.84 13.89
C MET A 62 -1.94 15.36 13.75
N ASP A 63 -3.22 15.05 13.61
CA ASP A 63 -3.71 13.66 13.41
C ASP A 63 -2.99 12.92 12.26
N ASP A 64 -2.48 13.66 11.27
CA ASP A 64 -1.80 13.11 10.10
C ASP A 64 -0.28 13.33 10.05
N PHE A 65 0.31 13.98 11.05
CA PHE A 65 1.71 14.37 11.05
C PHE A 65 2.37 14.22 12.41
N PHE A 66 3.42 13.40 12.46
CA PHE A 66 4.16 13.08 13.68
C PHE A 66 5.65 13.41 13.51
N LYS A 67 6.24 13.97 14.56
CA LYS A 67 7.69 14.18 14.67
C LYS A 67 8.28 13.01 15.44
N LEU A 68 9.35 12.43 14.93
CA LEU A 68 10.14 11.44 15.65
C LEU A 68 11.32 12.15 16.30
N LYS A 69 11.50 11.98 17.62
CA LYS A 69 12.51 12.70 18.38
C LYS A 69 13.52 11.78 19.04
N GLN A 70 14.77 12.23 19.11
CA GLN A 70 15.79 11.65 19.98
C GLN A 70 16.24 12.76 20.95
N GLY A 71 15.77 12.68 22.20
CA GLY A 71 15.86 13.82 23.12
C GLY A 71 15.08 15.03 22.58
N ASN A 72 15.75 16.17 22.42
CA ASN A 72 15.15 17.39 21.89
C ASN A 72 15.28 17.53 20.36
N GLU A 73 16.03 16.66 19.70
CA GLU A 73 16.24 16.72 18.25
C GLU A 73 15.17 15.95 17.50
N ILE A 74 14.66 16.55 16.41
CA ILE A 74 13.76 15.86 15.48
C ILE A 74 14.64 15.06 14.52
N VAL A 75 14.61 13.74 14.63
CA VAL A 75 15.40 12.83 13.80
C VAL A 75 14.68 12.44 12.51
N GLY A 76 13.35 12.47 12.54
CA GLY A 76 12.51 12.18 11.38
C GLY A 76 11.08 12.68 11.57
N VAL A 77 10.26 12.52 10.54
CA VAL A 77 8.82 12.79 10.60
C VAL A 77 8.04 11.73 9.83
N VAL A 78 6.81 11.47 10.26
CA VAL A 78 5.87 10.55 9.62
C VAL A 78 4.67 11.35 9.13
N ASN A 79 4.30 11.14 7.86
CA ASN A 79 3.10 11.72 7.24
C ASN A 79 2.10 10.58 7.02
N LEU A 80 1.05 10.51 7.85
CA LEU A 80 0.00 9.51 7.69
C LEU A 80 -0.97 9.88 6.57
N ASN A 81 -1.07 11.16 6.22
CA ASN A 81 -1.87 11.58 5.06
C ASN A 81 -1.36 10.99 3.74
N TYR A 82 -0.13 10.46 3.68
CA TYR A 82 0.45 9.78 2.52
C TYR A 82 0.55 8.25 2.68
N MET A 83 -0.17 7.66 3.64
CA MET A 83 -0.24 6.21 3.73
C MET A 83 -1.04 5.61 2.57
N PHE A 84 -0.70 4.39 2.17
CA PHE A 84 -1.34 3.72 1.04
C PHE A 84 -1.35 2.18 1.25
N PRO A 85 -2.32 1.48 0.64
CA PRO A 85 -2.44 0.03 0.72
C PRO A 85 -1.41 -0.69 -0.15
N VAL A 86 -0.89 -1.81 0.36
CA VAL A 86 0.01 -2.74 -0.33
C VAL A 86 -0.30 -4.16 0.10
N LEU A 87 -0.36 -5.10 -0.84
CA LEU A 87 -0.49 -6.53 -0.54
C LEU A 87 0.85 -7.10 -0.05
N ASP A 88 0.82 -8.09 0.84
CA ASP A 88 2.03 -8.66 1.46
C ASP A 88 3.04 -9.16 0.41
N LYS A 89 2.59 -9.68 -0.74
CA LYS A 89 3.46 -10.12 -1.85
C LYS A 89 4.30 -9.02 -2.51
N HIS A 90 3.90 -7.76 -2.37
CA HIS A 90 4.65 -6.60 -2.88
C HIS A 90 5.54 -5.97 -1.82
N LEU A 91 5.59 -6.54 -0.62
CA LEU A 91 6.43 -6.07 0.47
C LEU A 91 7.70 -6.91 0.56
N ILE A 92 8.84 -6.23 0.52
CA ILE A 92 10.16 -6.83 0.67
C ILE A 92 10.68 -6.44 2.05
N THR A 93 10.85 -7.43 2.94
CA THR A 93 11.39 -7.18 4.28
C THR A 93 12.87 -6.84 4.21
N MET A 94 13.26 -5.76 4.89
CA MET A 94 14.63 -5.28 5.00
C MET A 94 15.13 -5.48 6.44
N ASN A 95 16.02 -6.44 6.63
CA ASN A 95 16.70 -6.64 7.91
C ASN A 95 17.92 -5.70 8.04
N GLU A 96 18.58 -5.70 9.19
CA GLU A 96 19.75 -4.84 9.44
C GLU A 96 20.89 -5.08 8.43
N HIS A 97 21.14 -6.33 8.05
CA HIS A 97 22.16 -6.67 7.05
C HIS A 97 21.82 -6.08 5.68
N ASP A 98 20.57 -6.23 5.21
CA ASP A 98 20.13 -5.71 3.91
C ASP A 98 20.28 -4.19 3.83
N ILE A 99 19.87 -3.49 4.89
CA ILE A 99 19.96 -2.02 4.97
C ILE A 99 21.44 -1.58 4.96
N ARG A 100 22.29 -2.24 5.74
CA ARG A 100 23.73 -1.95 5.76
C ARG A 100 24.35 -2.15 4.39
N THR A 101 24.04 -3.25 3.71
CA THR A 101 24.51 -3.54 2.35
C THR A 101 24.16 -2.41 1.36
N VAL A 102 22.92 -1.93 1.38
CA VAL A 102 22.50 -0.80 0.53
C VAL A 102 23.29 0.46 0.87
N LEU A 103 23.43 0.79 2.15
CA LEU A 103 24.08 2.03 2.59
C LEU A 103 25.59 2.04 2.32
N SER A 104 26.27 0.90 2.51
CA SER A 104 27.72 0.75 2.33
C SER A 104 28.20 0.99 0.90
N ILE A 105 27.30 1.04 -0.09
CA ILE A 105 27.65 1.41 -1.47
C ILE A 105 28.30 2.81 -1.52
N ASN A 106 27.79 3.77 -0.73
CA ASN A 106 28.26 5.16 -0.76
C ASN A 106 28.46 5.78 0.64
N LYS A 107 28.60 4.96 1.69
CA LYS A 107 28.78 5.42 3.07
C LYS A 107 29.91 4.70 3.77
N THR A 108 30.59 5.41 4.68
CA THR A 108 31.56 4.82 5.59
C THR A 108 30.86 4.05 6.72
N ASP A 109 31.56 3.13 7.37
CA ASP A 109 31.00 2.35 8.49
C ASP A 109 30.45 3.24 9.62
N VAL A 110 31.11 4.36 9.90
CA VAL A 110 30.63 5.36 10.88
C VAL A 110 29.29 5.96 10.44
N GLN A 111 29.16 6.34 9.17
CA GLN A 111 27.92 6.89 8.64
C GLN A 111 26.79 5.85 8.60
N VAL A 112 27.12 4.59 8.31
CA VAL A 112 26.17 3.46 8.36
C VAL A 112 25.71 3.23 9.80
N ASN A 113 26.62 3.17 10.77
CA ASN A 113 26.28 2.99 12.18
C ASN A 113 25.38 4.12 12.71
N ASN A 114 25.73 5.39 12.42
CA ASN A 114 24.89 6.53 12.78
C ASN A 114 23.49 6.46 12.15
N TYR A 115 23.39 5.96 10.91
CA TYR A 115 22.09 5.74 10.26
C TYR A 115 21.28 4.66 10.99
N MET A 116 21.91 3.53 11.35
CA MET A 116 21.26 2.43 12.06
C MET A 116 20.81 2.82 13.47
N GLU A 117 21.61 3.60 14.20
CA GLU A 117 21.22 4.14 15.51
C GLU A 117 20.00 5.07 15.40
N ARG A 118 19.98 5.93 14.36
CA ARG A 118 18.82 6.78 14.08
C ARG A 118 17.58 5.95 13.76
N LEU A 119 17.69 4.91 12.91
CA LEU A 119 16.55 4.01 12.64
C LEU A 119 16.01 3.39 13.93
N LYS A 120 16.89 2.95 14.84
CA LYS A 120 16.47 2.38 16.13
C LYS A 120 15.70 3.40 16.98
N ALA A 121 16.18 4.64 17.05
CA ALA A 121 15.47 5.72 17.75
C ALA A 121 14.11 6.03 17.10
N GLU A 122 14.05 6.07 15.77
CA GLU A 122 12.81 6.27 15.02
C GLU A 122 11.80 5.15 15.25
N GLU A 123 12.23 3.88 15.26
CA GLU A 123 11.36 2.74 15.55
C GLU A 123 10.78 2.79 16.97
N LEU A 124 11.60 3.19 17.96
CA LEU A 124 11.14 3.37 19.34
C LEU A 124 10.07 4.46 19.43
N GLU A 125 10.26 5.60 18.76
CA GLU A 125 9.29 6.70 18.72
C GLU A 125 7.99 6.32 18.01
N ILE A 126 8.07 5.57 16.90
CA ILE A 126 6.90 5.06 16.18
C ILE A 126 6.03 4.21 17.11
N LYS A 127 6.67 3.33 17.89
CA LYS A 127 5.99 2.45 18.86
C LYS A 127 5.45 3.25 20.06
N SER A 128 6.27 4.13 20.66
CA SER A 128 5.87 4.89 21.85
C SER A 128 4.68 5.81 21.59
N LYS A 129 4.62 6.41 20.39
CA LYS A 129 3.52 7.28 19.96
C LYS A 129 2.31 6.53 19.43
N SER A 130 2.36 5.19 19.34
CA SER A 130 1.28 4.38 18.77
C SER A 130 0.84 4.88 17.39
N ILE A 131 1.81 5.17 16.51
CA ILE A 131 1.53 5.78 15.20
C ILE A 131 0.60 4.89 14.35
N GLY A 132 0.71 3.56 14.46
CA GLY A 132 -0.18 2.62 13.78
C GLY A 132 -1.65 2.80 14.17
N LEU A 133 -1.94 3.01 15.46
CA LEU A 133 -3.29 3.27 15.95
C LEU A 133 -3.84 4.60 15.42
N HIS A 134 -3.01 5.64 15.36
CA HIS A 134 -3.43 6.92 14.79
C HIS A 134 -3.73 6.81 13.28
N ALA A 135 -2.98 5.96 12.57
CA ALA A 135 -3.22 5.67 11.16
C ALA A 135 -4.56 4.96 10.96
N GLU A 136 -4.86 3.94 11.76
CA GLU A 136 -6.14 3.24 11.72
C GLU A 136 -7.32 4.19 12.01
N ILE A 137 -7.20 5.05 13.03
CA ILE A 137 -8.21 6.08 13.33
C ILE A 137 -8.39 7.06 12.17
N LEU A 138 -7.29 7.52 11.54
CA LEU A 138 -7.35 8.44 10.39
C LEU A 138 -8.04 7.78 9.19
N TYR A 139 -7.71 6.51 8.93
CA TYR A 139 -8.34 5.68 7.90
C TYR A 139 -9.86 5.59 8.12
N GLU A 140 -10.28 5.13 9.30
CA GLU A 140 -11.71 4.96 9.63
C GLU A 140 -12.49 6.27 9.54
N ARG A 141 -11.87 7.38 9.96
CA ARG A 141 -12.48 8.70 9.84
C ARG A 141 -12.62 9.14 8.38
N GLN A 142 -11.65 8.88 7.51
CA GLN A 142 -11.78 9.21 6.09
C GLN A 142 -12.87 8.35 5.43
N LYS A 143 -12.82 7.03 5.64
CA LYS A 143 -13.79 6.08 5.06
C LYS A 143 -15.23 6.36 5.53
N GLY A 144 -15.38 6.85 6.76
CA GLY A 144 -16.67 7.27 7.32
C GLY A 144 -17.09 8.71 7.00
N ASN A 145 -16.34 9.45 6.16
CA ASN A 145 -16.57 10.86 5.86
C ASN A 145 -16.66 11.76 7.12
N ARG A 146 -15.77 11.52 8.08
CA ARG A 146 -15.69 12.20 9.40
C ARG A 146 -14.46 13.11 9.51
N LEU A 147 -13.82 13.44 8.40
CA LEU A 147 -12.71 14.39 8.34
C LEU A 147 -13.22 15.79 8.00
N ASP A 148 -12.60 16.80 8.61
CA ASP A 148 -12.80 18.17 8.14
C ASP A 148 -12.16 18.35 6.75
N ALA A 149 -12.64 19.35 6.00
CA ALA A 149 -12.20 19.57 4.63
C ALA A 149 -10.69 19.80 4.48
N LYS A 150 -10.03 20.41 5.47
CA LYS A 150 -8.60 20.72 5.40
C LYS A 150 -7.78 19.44 5.55
N LEU A 151 -8.12 18.58 6.50
CA LEU A 151 -7.46 17.29 6.70
C LEU A 151 -7.79 16.33 5.54
N PHE A 152 -9.05 16.29 5.11
CA PHE A 152 -9.50 15.47 3.98
C PHE A 152 -8.68 15.75 2.70
N ASN A 153 -8.53 17.03 2.31
CA ASN A 153 -7.80 17.41 1.11
C ASN A 153 -6.28 17.11 1.16
N ARG A 154 -5.73 16.90 2.36
CA ARG A 154 -4.31 16.56 2.54
C ARG A 154 -4.05 15.06 2.40
N CYS A 155 -5.04 14.23 2.71
CA CYS A 155 -4.94 12.79 2.61
C CYS A 155 -4.98 12.32 1.16
N LEU A 156 -4.35 11.17 0.91
CA LEU A 156 -4.66 10.36 -0.26
C LEU A 156 -6.07 9.79 -0.13
N ASP A 157 -6.74 9.52 -1.25
CA ASP A 157 -8.02 8.83 -1.26
C ASP A 157 -7.79 7.34 -1.01
N TYR A 158 -8.01 6.90 0.23
CA TYR A 158 -7.74 5.51 0.61
C TYR A 158 -8.65 4.52 -0.15
N GLY A 159 -9.88 4.91 -0.48
CA GLY A 159 -10.81 4.05 -1.22
C GLY A 159 -10.42 3.88 -2.68
N ASP A 160 -10.01 4.96 -3.34
CA ASP A 160 -9.47 4.87 -4.69
C ASP A 160 -8.19 4.03 -4.71
N LEU A 161 -7.27 4.25 -3.77
CA LEU A 161 -6.02 3.48 -3.71
C LEU A 161 -6.25 1.98 -3.48
N GLU A 162 -7.19 1.58 -2.64
CA GLU A 162 -7.56 0.16 -2.48
C GLU A 162 -8.10 -0.44 -3.78
N THR A 163 -8.89 0.35 -4.52
CA THR A 163 -9.40 -0.02 -5.84
C THR A 163 -8.25 -0.19 -6.84
N LYS A 164 -7.23 0.70 -6.81
CA LYS A 164 -6.03 0.58 -7.64
C LYS A 164 -5.18 -0.62 -7.27
N THR A 165 -5.05 -0.96 -5.99
CA THR A 165 -4.37 -2.20 -5.56
C THR A 165 -5.02 -3.40 -6.22
N LEU A 166 -6.35 -3.52 -6.15
CA LEU A 166 -7.07 -4.62 -6.77
C LEU A 166 -6.98 -4.61 -8.30
N GLN A 167 -7.09 -3.43 -8.92
CA GLN A 167 -6.94 -3.30 -10.38
C GLN A 167 -5.55 -3.75 -10.84
N TYR A 168 -4.49 -3.39 -10.11
CA TYR A 168 -3.13 -3.86 -10.42
C TYR A 168 -3.05 -5.38 -10.47
N GLU A 169 -3.68 -6.05 -9.50
CA GLU A 169 -3.71 -7.51 -9.45
C GLU A 169 -4.46 -8.13 -10.61
N LEU A 170 -5.62 -7.56 -10.96
CA LEU A 170 -6.41 -8.02 -12.10
C LEU A 170 -5.65 -7.83 -13.41
N ASP A 171 -4.95 -6.70 -13.57
CA ASP A 171 -4.13 -6.41 -14.75
C ASP A 171 -2.96 -7.39 -14.93
N GLN A 172 -2.55 -8.12 -13.88
CA GLN A 172 -1.56 -9.20 -14.00
C GLN A 172 -2.17 -10.52 -14.53
N GLN A 173 -3.49 -10.70 -14.36
CA GLN A 173 -4.18 -11.96 -14.66
C GLN A 173 -4.96 -11.91 -15.98
N PHE A 174 -5.56 -10.74 -16.27
CA PHE A 174 -6.47 -10.51 -17.39
C PHE A 174 -5.92 -9.47 -18.37
N THR A 175 -6.36 -9.51 -19.62
CA THR A 175 -6.02 -8.45 -20.57
C THR A 175 -6.83 -7.18 -20.29
N LYS A 176 -6.17 -6.00 -20.28
CA LYS A 176 -6.68 -4.69 -19.81
C LYS A 176 -8.01 -4.16 -20.39
N LYS A 177 -8.66 -4.89 -21.30
CA LYS A 177 -9.94 -4.48 -21.92
C LYS A 177 -11.18 -5.06 -21.23
N GLN A 178 -11.01 -5.81 -20.14
CA GLN A 178 -12.07 -6.68 -19.63
C GLN A 178 -12.44 -6.47 -18.16
N THR A 179 -11.78 -5.56 -17.43
CA THR A 179 -12.00 -5.45 -15.98
C THR A 179 -12.34 -4.06 -15.49
N PHE A 180 -13.29 -4.00 -14.55
CA PHE A 180 -13.67 -2.77 -13.85
C PHE A 180 -13.89 -3.07 -12.36
N VAL A 181 -13.36 -2.20 -11.49
CA VAL A 181 -13.50 -2.33 -10.04
C VAL A 181 -14.31 -1.17 -9.48
N ILE A 182 -15.37 -1.50 -8.72
CA ILE A 182 -16.15 -0.55 -7.91
C ILE A 182 -15.99 -0.93 -6.44
N ALA A 183 -15.57 0.01 -5.60
CA ALA A 183 -15.52 -0.19 -4.15
C ALA A 183 -16.72 0.46 -3.45
N THR A 184 -17.35 -0.25 -2.52
CA THR A 184 -18.30 0.31 -1.55
C THR A 184 -18.13 -0.35 -0.19
N GLN A 185 -17.90 0.47 0.85
CA GLN A 185 -17.88 0.03 2.26
C GLN A 185 -17.16 -1.31 2.54
N GLY A 186 -15.95 -1.48 1.96
CA GLY A 186 -15.12 -2.67 2.18
C GLY A 186 -15.45 -3.89 1.31
N LEU A 187 -16.36 -3.73 0.35
CA LEU A 187 -16.60 -4.67 -0.74
C LEU A 187 -16.07 -4.10 -2.05
N PHE A 188 -15.52 -4.98 -2.88
CA PHE A 188 -15.08 -4.67 -4.22
C PHE A 188 -15.90 -5.49 -5.22
N PHE A 189 -16.55 -4.82 -6.16
CA PHE A 189 -17.19 -5.46 -7.29
C PHE A 189 -16.21 -5.44 -8.45
N VAL A 190 -15.82 -6.63 -8.90
CA VAL A 190 -14.92 -6.84 -10.02
C VAL A 190 -15.76 -7.37 -11.16
N ASP A 191 -15.92 -6.57 -12.20
CA ASP A 191 -16.47 -7.04 -13.47
C ASP A 191 -15.33 -7.64 -14.28
N VAL A 192 -15.50 -8.86 -14.79
CA VAL A 192 -14.61 -9.53 -15.76
C VAL A 192 -15.49 -10.02 -16.91
N ASP A 193 -15.28 -9.47 -18.10
CA ASP A 193 -16.19 -9.64 -19.23
C ASP A 193 -17.65 -9.28 -18.85
N ASP A 194 -18.59 -10.23 -18.95
CA ASP A 194 -20.00 -10.04 -18.60
C ASP A 194 -20.34 -10.55 -17.18
N GLU A 195 -19.34 -10.99 -16.41
CA GLU A 195 -19.53 -11.54 -15.08
C GLU A 195 -19.08 -10.58 -13.97
N ARG A 196 -19.83 -10.56 -12.87
CA ARG A 196 -19.52 -9.75 -11.69
C ARG A 196 -19.13 -10.64 -10.51
N TYR A 197 -17.96 -10.35 -9.95
CA TYR A 197 -17.40 -10.98 -8.77
C TYR A 197 -17.45 -10.02 -7.58
N THR A 198 -17.73 -10.55 -6.39
CA THR A 198 -17.58 -9.81 -5.14
C THR A 198 -16.30 -10.25 -4.46
N VAL A 199 -15.41 -9.30 -4.19
CA VAL A 199 -14.10 -9.50 -3.59
C VAL A 199 -14.08 -8.73 -2.27
N THR A 200 -13.59 -9.36 -1.21
CA THR A 200 -13.30 -8.72 0.08
C THR A 200 -11.80 -8.50 0.25
N TYR A 201 -11.38 -7.78 1.30
CA TYR A 201 -9.96 -7.66 1.64
C TYR A 201 -9.27 -9.02 1.87
N GLY A 202 -10.00 -10.03 2.34
CA GLY A 202 -9.45 -11.38 2.53
C GLY A 202 -9.17 -12.09 1.21
N ASP A 203 -9.91 -11.75 0.16
CA ASP A 203 -9.84 -12.41 -1.14
C ASP A 203 -8.77 -11.80 -2.06
N MET A 204 -8.22 -10.63 -1.72
CA MET A 204 -7.29 -9.89 -2.59
C MET A 204 -5.99 -10.65 -2.90
N GLU A 205 -5.53 -11.52 -2.00
CA GLU A 205 -4.36 -12.39 -2.28
C GLU A 205 -4.71 -13.54 -3.22
N SER A 206 -5.99 -13.91 -3.28
CA SER A 206 -6.52 -15.00 -4.09
C SER A 206 -6.99 -14.55 -5.48
N ILE A 207 -6.74 -13.30 -5.87
CA ILE A 207 -7.08 -12.81 -7.23
C ILE A 207 -6.49 -13.68 -8.36
N PRO A 208 -5.30 -14.29 -8.25
CA PRO A 208 -4.84 -15.26 -9.26
C PRO A 208 -5.81 -16.44 -9.45
N LEU A 209 -6.53 -16.87 -8.40
CA LEU A 209 -7.53 -17.94 -8.48
C LEU A 209 -8.83 -17.46 -9.15
N LEU A 210 -9.13 -16.15 -9.13
CA LEU A 210 -10.29 -15.59 -9.83
C LEU A 210 -10.26 -15.93 -11.33
N LYS A 211 -9.07 -15.90 -11.92
CA LYS A 211 -8.87 -16.27 -13.32
C LYS A 211 -9.24 -17.72 -13.60
N GLU A 212 -8.75 -18.64 -12.77
CA GLU A 212 -9.07 -20.06 -12.90
C GLU A 212 -10.58 -20.30 -12.75
N VAL A 213 -11.22 -19.66 -11.77
CA VAL A 213 -12.68 -19.74 -11.58
C VAL A 213 -13.43 -19.23 -12.82
N HIS A 214 -13.02 -18.09 -13.36
CA HIS A 214 -13.66 -17.48 -14.53
C HIS A 214 -13.48 -18.35 -15.78
N GLU A 215 -12.27 -18.84 -16.05
CA GLU A 215 -11.98 -19.70 -17.21
C GLU A 215 -12.76 -21.03 -17.14
N ASN A 216 -12.84 -21.65 -15.96
CA ASN A 216 -13.65 -22.86 -15.74
C ASN A 216 -15.15 -22.59 -15.93
N GLY A 217 -15.65 -21.43 -15.51
CA GLY A 217 -17.04 -21.01 -15.72
C GLY A 217 -17.39 -20.89 -17.21
N LEU A 218 -16.50 -20.28 -17.99
CA LEU A 218 -16.65 -20.15 -19.44
C LEU A 218 -16.63 -21.51 -20.16
N GLU A 219 -15.81 -22.48 -19.71
CA GLU A 219 -15.78 -23.83 -20.26
C GLU A 219 -17.09 -24.58 -19.99
N LEU A 220 -17.58 -24.53 -18.75
CA LEU A 220 -18.85 -25.16 -18.38
C LEU A 220 -20.05 -24.58 -19.17
N ALA A 221 -20.07 -23.26 -19.39
CA ALA A 221 -21.12 -22.61 -20.17
C ALA A 221 -21.16 -23.12 -21.63
N LYS A 222 -19.99 -23.30 -22.26
CA LYS A 222 -19.88 -23.85 -23.62
C LYS A 222 -20.39 -25.29 -23.70
N ASP A 223 -20.03 -26.12 -22.72
CA ASP A 223 -20.48 -27.53 -22.67
C ASP A 223 -22.00 -27.64 -22.54
N ILE A 224 -22.62 -26.73 -21.76
CA ILE A 224 -24.08 -26.65 -21.63
C ILE A 224 -24.71 -26.23 -22.97
N GLU A 225 -24.18 -25.22 -23.66
CA GLU A 225 -24.71 -24.78 -24.96
C GLU A 225 -24.63 -25.87 -26.04
N ILE A 226 -23.51 -26.62 -26.09
CA ILE A 226 -23.33 -27.77 -27.00
C ILE A 226 -24.36 -28.86 -26.70
N THR A 227 -24.58 -29.17 -25.42
CA THR A 227 -25.55 -30.19 -25.01
C THR A 227 -26.98 -29.79 -25.36
N GLN A 228 -27.33 -28.50 -25.20
CA GLN A 228 -28.65 -27.96 -25.54
C GLN A 228 -28.91 -27.85 -27.05
N THR A 229 -27.87 -27.59 -27.86
CA THR A 229 -27.99 -27.59 -29.33
C THR A 229 -28.15 -29.00 -29.88
N ASN A 230 -27.42 -29.98 -29.36
CA ASN A 230 -27.54 -31.39 -29.77
C ASN A 230 -28.89 -32.04 -29.39
N THR A 231 -29.57 -31.55 -28.34
CA THR A 231 -30.89 -32.03 -27.94
C THR A 231 -32.05 -31.36 -28.70
N LYS A 232 -31.82 -30.24 -29.38
CA LYS A 232 -32.82 -29.56 -30.22
C LYS A 232 -32.81 -30.02 -31.69
N SER A 233 -31.78 -30.74 -32.11
CA SER A 233 -31.61 -31.26 -33.48
C SER A 233 -31.97 -32.76 -33.62
N MET A 234 -32.52 -33.37 -32.57
CA MET A 234 -33.21 -34.67 -32.57
C MET A 234 -34.72 -34.47 -32.49
#